data_AF-A0A6H0XTZ8-F1
#
_entry.id   AF-A0A6H0XTZ8-F1
#
_cell.length_a   1.000
_cell.length_b   1.000
_cell.length_c   1.000
_cell.angle_alpha   90.00
_cell.angle_beta   90.00
_cell.angle_gamma   90.00
#
_symmetry.space_group_name_H-M   'P 1'
#
loop_
_entity.id
_entity.type
_entity.pdbx_description
1 polymer ?
#
loop_
_entity_poly.entity_id
_entity_poly.type
_entity_poly.pdbx_seq_one_letter_code
_entity_poly.pdbx_strand_id
1 'polypeptide(L)'
;MLNSSLDIFEARMPTKTVGHDFGLLHALDERIALYGWVTNTGVKLVIVVDMEGRPAPTVEAGKMAMLGLRTSDLNSAFQALQAAYIKLLRNPFYMPDDHDPKLARGRSALGEISSPRFMKEVQRIGNVWQPGAPL
;
A
#
# COMPACT_ATOMS: atom_id res chain seq x y z
N MET A 1 0.20 -9.97 11.08
CA MET A 1 -0.39 -8.78 10.43
C MET A 1 -0.69 -9.03 8.96
N LEU A 2 0.32 -9.20 8.10
CA LEU A 2 0.12 -9.36 6.65
C LEU A 2 -0.79 -10.56 6.28
N ASN A 3 -0.65 -11.69 6.97
CA ASN A 3 -1.47 -12.88 6.72
C ASN A 3 -2.97 -12.61 6.96
N SER A 4 -3.30 -11.93 8.06
CA SER A 4 -4.68 -11.54 8.37
C SER A 4 -5.26 -10.53 7.37
N SER A 5 -4.44 -9.64 6.81
CA SER A 5 -4.87 -8.75 5.72
C SER A 5 -5.23 -9.53 4.45
N LEU A 6 -4.52 -10.62 4.14
CA LEU A 6 -4.83 -11.48 3.00
C LEU A 6 -6.18 -12.19 3.17
N ASP A 7 -6.48 -12.70 4.36
CA ASP A 7 -7.78 -13.31 4.66
C ASP A 7 -8.94 -12.33 4.41
N ILE A 8 -8.75 -11.06 4.77
CA ILE A 8 -9.75 -10.00 4.57
C ILE A 8 -9.92 -9.67 3.08
N PHE A 9 -8.82 -9.63 2.31
CA PHE A 9 -8.90 -9.48 0.86
C PHE A 9 -9.68 -10.64 0.23
N GLU A 10 -9.43 -11.89 0.66
CA GLU A 10 -10.11 -13.08 0.14
C GLU A 10 -11.60 -13.10 0.49
N ALA A 11 -11.96 -12.72 1.72
CA ALA A 11 -13.36 -12.64 2.14
C ALA A 11 -14.17 -11.57 1.38
N ARG A 12 -13.53 -10.43 1.03
CA ARG A 12 -14.20 -9.28 0.39
C ARG A 12 -14.11 -9.28 -1.14
N MET A 13 -13.17 -10.01 -1.74
CA MET A 13 -12.99 -10.08 -3.20
C MET A 13 -14.26 -10.53 -3.97
N PRO A 14 -15.03 -11.54 -3.54
CA PRO A 14 -16.20 -12.02 -4.28
C PRO A 14 -17.35 -11.01 -4.38
N THR A 15 -17.43 -10.05 -3.44
CA THR A 15 -18.54 -9.09 -3.32
C THR A 15 -18.18 -7.70 -3.82
N LYS A 16 -16.89 -7.41 -4.05
CA LYS A 16 -16.44 -6.13 -4.62
C LYS A 16 -16.29 -6.22 -6.13
N THR A 17 -17.10 -5.43 -6.84
CA THR A 17 -16.90 -5.14 -8.25
C THR A 17 -15.59 -4.39 -8.47
N VAL A 18 -14.93 -4.68 -9.59
CA VAL A 18 -13.64 -4.11 -10.03
C VAL A 18 -13.58 -2.62 -9.71
N GLY A 19 -12.84 -2.31 -8.65
CA GLY A 19 -12.96 -1.03 -7.97
C GLY A 19 -11.93 -0.99 -6.88
N HIS A 20 -10.67 -1.02 -7.32
CA HIS A 20 -9.43 -0.55 -6.72
C HIS A 20 -9.30 -0.34 -5.20
N ASP A 21 -10.27 0.25 -4.54
CA ASP A 21 -10.27 0.59 -3.13
C ASP A 21 -10.87 -0.53 -2.25
N PHE A 22 -10.09 -1.08 -1.31
CA PHE A 22 -10.55 -2.03 -0.29
C PHE A 22 -10.78 -1.39 1.09
N GLY A 23 -10.42 -0.12 1.26
CA GLY A 23 -10.60 0.64 2.49
C GLY A 23 -9.81 0.07 3.66
N LEU A 24 -10.28 0.37 4.88
CA LEU A 24 -9.73 -0.18 6.11
C LEU A 24 -9.85 -1.72 6.09
N LEU A 25 -8.72 -2.39 6.11
CA LEU A 25 -8.61 -3.84 6.27
C LEU A 25 -8.68 -4.18 7.75
N HIS A 26 -7.81 -3.58 8.56
CA HIS A 26 -7.68 -3.90 9.96
C HIS A 26 -7.17 -2.69 10.75
N ALA A 27 -7.83 -2.37 11.86
CA ALA A 27 -7.30 -1.45 12.87
C ALA A 27 -6.78 -2.30 14.03
N LEU A 28 -5.48 -2.19 14.30
CA LEU A 28 -4.80 -2.82 15.41
C LEU A 28 -4.73 -1.80 16.55
N ASP A 29 -5.63 -1.98 17.51
CA ASP A 29 -5.80 -1.06 18.63
C ASP A 29 -6.03 0.40 18.15
N GLU A 30 -5.68 1.40 18.94
CA GLU A 30 -5.80 2.83 18.59
C GLU A 30 -4.63 3.36 17.74
N ARG A 31 -3.57 2.57 17.53
CA ARG A 31 -2.28 3.06 17.01
C ARG A 31 -2.03 2.77 15.55
N ILE A 32 -2.43 1.62 15.04
CA ILE A 32 -2.02 1.16 13.71
C ILE A 32 -3.24 0.81 12.87
N ALA A 33 -3.39 1.45 11.71
CA ALA A 33 -4.45 1.17 10.75
C ALA A 33 -3.88 0.66 9.43
N LEU A 34 -4.47 -0.43 8.92
CA LEU A 34 -4.08 -1.06 7.65
C LEU A 34 -5.16 -0.78 6.61
N TYR A 35 -4.75 -0.19 5.49
CA TYR A 35 -5.61 0.12 4.35
C TYR A 35 -5.20 -0.69 3.14
N GLY A 36 -6.18 -1.13 2.36
CA GLY A 36 -5.97 -2.02 1.22
C GLY A 36 -6.41 -1.42 -0.11
N TRP A 37 -5.68 -1.78 -1.16
CA TRP A 37 -6.01 -1.48 -2.54
C TRP A 37 -5.67 -2.68 -3.41
N VAL A 38 -6.48 -2.96 -4.44
CA VAL A 38 -6.24 -4.08 -5.36
C VAL A 38 -6.28 -3.59 -6.80
N THR A 39 -5.24 -3.86 -7.57
CA THR A 39 -5.23 -3.52 -8.99
C THR A 39 -6.14 -4.47 -9.78
N ASN A 40 -6.51 -4.08 -11.00
CA ASN A 40 -7.20 -4.97 -11.94
C ASN A 40 -6.39 -6.23 -12.29
N THR A 41 -5.06 -6.19 -12.13
CA THR A 41 -4.16 -7.35 -12.28
C THR A 41 -4.09 -8.24 -11.03
N GLY A 42 -4.82 -7.92 -9.96
CA GLY A 42 -4.84 -8.69 -8.72
C GLY A 42 -3.68 -8.41 -7.76
N VAL A 43 -2.87 -7.37 -8.01
CA VAL A 43 -1.81 -6.94 -7.09
C VAL A 43 -2.45 -6.23 -5.91
N LYS A 44 -2.17 -6.72 -4.70
CA LYS A 44 -2.68 -6.18 -3.43
C LYS A 44 -1.65 -5.22 -2.85
N LEU A 45 -2.01 -3.94 -2.75
CA LEU A 45 -1.22 -2.91 -2.07
C LEU A 45 -1.80 -2.71 -0.66
N VAL A 46 -0.92 -2.59 0.33
CA VAL A 46 -1.29 -2.33 1.73
C VAL A 46 -0.48 -1.15 2.24
N ILE A 47 -1.16 -0.14 2.78
CA ILE A 47 -0.53 0.96 3.51
C ILE A 47 -0.82 0.79 4.99
N VAL A 48 0.22 0.84 5.81
CA VAL A 48 0.13 0.83 7.26
C VAL A 48 0.34 2.26 7.75
N VAL A 49 -0.62 2.78 8.51
CA VAL A 49 -0.53 4.12 9.10
C VAL A 49 -0.44 4.00 10.61
N ASP A 50 0.56 4.65 11.19
CA ASP A 50 0.66 4.90 12.62
C ASP A 50 -0.08 6.22 12.94
N MET A 51 -1.14 6.11 13.73
CA MET A 51 -2.03 7.20 14.12
C MET A 51 -1.46 8.05 15.27
N GLU A 52 -0.46 7.55 16.00
CA GLU A 52 0.22 8.27 17.09
C GLU A 52 1.59 8.86 16.66
N GLY A 53 2.20 8.29 15.62
CA GLY A 53 3.64 8.44 15.37
C GLY A 53 4.15 9.76 14.79
N ARG A 54 3.30 10.70 14.36
CA ARG A 54 3.77 12.02 13.91
C ARG A 54 2.88 13.17 14.40
N PRO A 55 3.46 14.22 15.02
CA PRO A 55 2.74 15.47 15.20
C PRO A 55 2.36 15.99 13.82
N ALA A 56 1.06 16.20 13.63
CA ALA A 56 0.55 16.65 12.36
C ALA A 56 1.24 17.97 11.97
N PRO A 57 1.80 18.08 10.75
CA PRO A 57 2.52 19.28 10.32
C PRO A 57 1.58 20.49 10.21
N THR A 58 0.27 20.25 10.12
CA THR A 58 -0.78 21.26 10.09
C THR A 58 -1.90 20.90 11.06
N VAL A 59 -2.63 21.92 11.52
CA VAL A 59 -3.81 21.76 12.39
C VAL A 59 -4.89 20.91 11.71
N GLU A 60 -5.02 20.99 10.38
CA GLU A 60 -5.96 20.18 9.60
C GLU A 60 -5.58 18.70 9.58
N ALA A 61 -4.30 18.38 9.35
CA ALA A 61 -3.81 17.01 9.45
C ALA A 61 -3.96 16.44 10.88
N GLY A 62 -3.89 17.30 11.90
CA GLY A 62 -4.10 16.92 13.31
C GLY A 62 -5.56 16.60 13.60
N LYS A 63 -6.49 17.38 13.04
CA LYS A 63 -7.93 17.09 13.09
C LYS A 63 -8.28 15.79 12.37
N MET A 64 -7.62 15.48 11.23
CA MET A 64 -7.82 14.23 10.51
C MET A 64 -7.28 13.01 11.26
N ALA A 65 -6.13 13.14 11.94
CA ALA A 65 -5.63 12.09 12.84
C ALA A 65 -6.64 11.80 13.97
N MET A 66 -7.29 12.85 14.50
CA MET A 66 -8.26 12.74 15.61
C MET A 66 -9.67 12.27 15.17
N LEU A 67 -10.08 12.51 13.92
CA LEU A 67 -11.33 11.98 13.34
C LEU A 67 -11.17 10.61 12.66
N GLY A 68 -9.94 10.13 12.53
CA GLY A 68 -9.62 8.95 11.72
C GLY A 68 -9.43 9.30 10.24
N LEU A 69 -8.44 8.65 9.62
CA LEU A 69 -8.12 8.78 8.21
C LEU A 69 -9.25 8.21 7.34
N ARG A 70 -9.78 9.02 6.43
CA ARG A 70 -10.74 8.55 5.43
C ARG A 70 -9.99 7.86 4.32
N THR A 71 -10.62 6.85 3.73
CA THR A 71 -10.04 6.14 2.59
C THR A 71 -9.69 7.07 1.43
N SER A 72 -10.49 8.13 1.22
CA SER A 72 -10.23 9.16 0.20
C SER A 72 -8.86 9.83 0.33
N ASP A 73 -8.34 9.93 1.56
CA ASP A 73 -7.09 10.63 1.87
C ASP A 73 -5.86 9.80 1.49
N LEU A 74 -6.06 8.49 1.31
CA LEU A 74 -5.03 7.53 0.90
C LEU A 74 -5.04 7.26 -0.61
N ASN A 75 -6.06 7.73 -1.34
CA ASN A 75 -6.17 7.50 -2.78
C ASN A 75 -4.95 8.01 -3.55
N SER A 76 -4.45 9.20 -3.22
CA SER A 76 -3.25 9.75 -3.86
C SER A 76 -2.01 8.89 -3.58
N ALA A 77 -1.89 8.34 -2.36
CA ALA A 77 -0.80 7.45 -1.98
C ALA A 77 -0.86 6.13 -2.73
N PHE A 78 -2.03 5.49 -2.79
CA PHE A 78 -2.22 4.25 -3.54
C PHE A 78 -1.98 4.44 -5.04
N GLN A 79 -2.45 5.55 -5.63
CA GLN A 79 -2.20 5.88 -7.02
C GLN A 79 -0.70 6.09 -7.30
N ALA A 80 0.00 6.81 -6.42
CA ALA A 80 1.45 7.01 -6.54
C ALA A 80 2.23 5.69 -6.43
N LEU A 81 1.85 4.81 -5.49
CA LEU A 81 2.43 3.47 -5.36
C LEU A 81 2.17 2.60 -6.59
N GLN A 82 0.93 2.60 -7.10
CA GLN A 82 0.57 1.89 -8.31
C GLN A 82 1.37 2.41 -9.51
N ALA A 83 1.54 3.72 -9.65
CA ALA A 83 2.36 4.32 -10.70
C ALA A 83 3.84 3.94 -10.58
N ALA A 84 4.39 3.91 -9.36
CA ALA A 84 5.76 3.45 -9.11
C ALA A 84 5.94 1.97 -9.49
N TYR A 85 4.97 1.12 -9.15
CA TYR A 85 4.96 -0.29 -9.50
C TYR A 85 4.84 -0.53 -11.02
N ILE A 86 3.98 0.22 -11.72
CA ILE A 86 3.89 0.17 -13.18
C ILE A 86 5.22 0.60 -13.82
N LYS A 87 5.89 1.64 -13.30
CA LYS A 87 7.21 2.06 -13.80
C LYS A 87 8.28 0.96 -13.60
N LEU A 88 8.20 0.21 -12.50
CA LEU A 88 9.06 -0.95 -12.27
C LEU A 88 8.81 -2.04 -13.31
N LEU A 89 7.55 -2.40 -13.56
CA LEU A 89 7.18 -3.41 -14.57
C LEU A 89 7.55 -3.00 -15.99
N ARG A 90 7.60 -1.70 -16.28
CA ARG A 90 8.04 -1.16 -17.58
C ARG A 90 9.57 -1.20 -17.76
N ASN A 91 10.33 -1.65 -16.77
CA ASN A 91 11.76 -1.84 -16.89
C ASN A 91 12.05 -3.18 -17.60
N PRO A 92 12.69 -3.19 -18.79
CA PRO A 92 12.94 -4.43 -19.53
C PRO A 92 13.89 -5.41 -18.82
N PHE A 93 14.62 -4.95 -17.81
CA PHE A 93 15.51 -5.79 -16.99
C PHE A 93 14.85 -6.30 -15.71
N TYR A 94 13.60 -5.92 -15.43
CA TYR A 94 12.86 -6.43 -14.29
C TYR A 94 12.06 -7.67 -14.72
N MET A 95 12.35 -8.81 -14.10
CA MET A 95 11.62 -10.05 -14.35
C MET A 95 10.61 -10.27 -13.21
N PRO A 96 9.31 -10.01 -13.44
CA PRO A 96 8.31 -10.18 -12.39
C PRO A 96 8.18 -11.62 -11.91
N ASP A 97 8.46 -12.59 -12.78
CA ASP A 97 8.34 -14.03 -12.50
C ASP A 97 9.39 -14.54 -11.50
N ASP A 98 10.52 -13.82 -11.33
CA ASP A 98 11.50 -14.11 -10.27
C ASP A 98 10.89 -13.97 -8.87
N HIS A 99 9.75 -13.27 -8.78
CA HIS A 99 9.03 -13.03 -7.54
C HIS A 99 7.77 -13.89 -7.37
N ASP A 100 7.44 -14.77 -8.34
CA ASP A 100 6.37 -15.74 -8.15
C ASP A 100 6.88 -16.88 -7.25
N PRO A 101 6.27 -17.11 -6.07
CA PRO A 101 6.68 -18.18 -5.17
C PRO A 101 6.58 -19.59 -5.80
N LYS A 102 5.82 -19.75 -6.89
CA LYS A 102 5.72 -21.01 -7.64
C LYS A 102 6.83 -21.19 -8.68
N LEU A 103 7.48 -20.11 -9.13
CA LEU A 103 8.51 -20.11 -10.18
C LEU A 103 9.91 -19.81 -9.64
N ALA A 104 10.03 -19.24 -8.43
CA ALA A 104 11.29 -18.86 -7.81
C ALA A 104 12.20 -20.08 -7.55
N ARG A 105 13.35 -20.14 -8.24
CA ARG A 105 14.37 -21.18 -8.01
C ARG A 105 15.43 -20.69 -7.03
N GLY A 106 15.35 -21.16 -5.79
CA GLY A 106 16.40 -20.99 -4.79
C GLY A 106 15.99 -20.19 -3.56
N ARG A 107 16.83 -20.26 -2.52
CA ARG A 107 16.58 -19.70 -1.18
C ARG A 107 16.78 -18.18 -1.07
N SER A 108 17.00 -17.46 -2.16
CA SER A 108 16.98 -15.99 -2.13
C SER A 108 15.54 -15.51 -1.97
N ALA A 109 15.13 -15.47 -0.71
CA ALA A 109 14.08 -14.63 -0.12
C ALA A 109 12.84 -14.38 -1.01
N LEU A 110 11.82 -15.25 -0.85
CA LEU A 110 10.40 -14.91 -0.93
C LEU A 110 10.04 -13.65 -1.76
N GLY A 111 10.26 -13.69 -3.08
CA GLY A 111 9.73 -12.70 -4.03
C GLY A 111 9.83 -11.21 -3.65
N GLU A 112 10.90 -10.80 -2.96
CA GLU A 112 11.07 -9.40 -2.54
C GLU A 112 11.56 -8.52 -3.69
N ILE A 113 10.92 -7.36 -3.90
CA ILE A 113 11.33 -6.37 -4.90
C ILE A 113 12.62 -5.68 -4.44
N SER A 114 13.75 -5.99 -5.07
CA SER A 114 15.08 -5.45 -4.69
C SER A 114 15.50 -4.18 -5.45
N SER A 115 14.64 -3.63 -6.32
CA SER A 115 14.97 -2.47 -7.16
C SER A 115 15.24 -1.20 -6.32
N PRO A 116 16.47 -0.65 -6.31
CA PRO A 116 16.80 0.54 -5.53
C PRO A 116 15.99 1.77 -5.94
N ARG A 117 15.68 1.88 -7.24
CA ARG A 117 14.86 2.96 -7.78
C ARG A 117 13.42 2.89 -7.26
N PHE A 118 12.85 1.69 -7.23
CA PHE A 118 11.51 1.47 -6.71
C PHE A 118 11.46 1.77 -5.21
N MET A 119 12.39 1.23 -4.42
CA MET A 119 12.47 1.50 -2.98
C MET A 119 12.61 3.00 -2.66
N LYS A 120 13.45 3.73 -3.40
CA LYS A 120 13.59 5.19 -3.24
C LYS A 120 12.28 5.93 -3.53
N GLU A 121 11.53 5.50 -4.54
CA GLU A 121 10.25 6.13 -4.88
C GLU A 121 9.18 5.83 -3.82
N VAL A 122 9.10 4.60 -3.32
CA VAL A 122 8.21 4.22 -2.22
C VAL A 122 8.53 5.04 -0.96
N GLN A 123 9.82 5.19 -0.63
CA GLN A 123 10.27 6.02 0.48
C GLN A 123 9.91 7.50 0.27
N ARG A 124 10.08 8.04 -0.94
CA ARG A 124 9.68 9.40 -1.28
C ARG A 124 8.17 9.60 -1.08
N ILE A 125 7.35 8.66 -1.55
CA ILE A 125 5.89 8.71 -1.37
C ILE A 125 5.55 8.74 0.12
N GLY A 126 6.11 7.84 0.92
CA GLY A 126 5.85 7.80 2.37
C GLY A 126 6.33 9.04 3.13
N ASN A 127 7.36 9.73 2.64
CA ASN A 127 7.87 10.96 3.24
C ASN A 127 7.07 12.21 2.87
N VAL A 128 6.57 12.27 1.62
CA VAL A 128 5.85 13.43 1.09
C VAL A 128 4.35 13.33 1.38
N TRP A 129 3.80 12.13 1.44
CA TRP A 129 2.38 11.92 1.66
C TRP A 129 1.94 12.49 3.00
N GLN A 130 0.85 13.26 2.94
CA GLN A 130 0.11 13.75 4.09
C GLN A 130 -1.38 13.57 3.80
N PRO A 131 -2.21 13.31 4.83
CA PRO A 131 -3.65 13.23 4.67
C PRO A 131 -4.19 14.51 4.01
N GLY A 132 -4.95 14.40 2.92
CA GLY A 132 -5.58 15.53 2.23
C GLY A 132 -4.67 16.32 1.27
N ALA A 133 -3.38 15.98 1.14
CA ALA A 133 -2.47 16.64 0.21
C ALA A 133 -2.35 15.88 -1.14
N PRO A 134 -2.29 16.58 -2.28
CA PRO A 134 -1.96 15.95 -3.56
C PRO A 134 -0.49 15.50 -3.59
N LEU A 135 -0.23 14.33 -4.18
CA LEU A 135 1.11 13.71 -4.35
C LEU A 135 1.65 13.85 -5.77
#